data_AF-A0A3P7UFY8-F1
#
_entry.id   AF-A0A3P7UFY8-F1
#
_cell.length_a   1.000
_cell.length_b   1.000
_cell.length_c   1.000
_cell.angle_alpha   90.00
_cell.angle_beta   90.00
_cell.angle_gamma   90.00
#
_symmetry.space_group_name_H-M   'P 1'
#
loop_
_entity.id
_entity.type
_entity.pdbx_description
1 polymer ?
#
loop_
_entity_poly.entity_id
_entity_poly.type
_entity_poly.pdbx_seq_one_letter_code
_entity_poly.pdbx_strand_id
1 'polypeptide(L)'
;MRGRNSVNSSIQAKIIAFDKHWNLLIRDGDESFNPPMNMKRRTTKSIHAVGPYQYSESQCEDREGQTKTLWQRHLPCSLIRGDDIVLISVSPQMSVKRFLR
;
A
#
# COMPACT_ATOMS: atom_id res chain seq x y z
N MET A 1 -1.29 7.15 2.88
CA MET A 1 0.01 7.41 3.52
C MET A 1 0.55 8.76 3.08
N ARG A 2 1.18 9.47 4.01
CA ARG A 2 1.77 10.79 3.82
C ARG A 2 3.04 10.67 2.98
N GLY A 3 3.09 11.37 1.85
CA GLY A 3 4.31 11.69 1.13
C GLY A 3 4.81 13.09 1.50
N ARG A 4 5.79 13.62 0.74
CA ARG A 4 6.43 14.90 1.07
C ARG A 4 5.43 16.06 1.17
N ASN A 5 4.52 16.19 0.20
CA ASN A 5 3.52 17.27 0.12
C ASN A 5 2.11 16.77 -0.25
N SER A 6 1.90 15.45 -0.35
CA SER A 6 0.65 14.86 -0.84
C SER A 6 0.49 13.43 -0.34
N VAL A 7 -0.71 12.87 -0.45
CA VAL A 7 -0.92 11.42 -0.27
C VAL A 7 -0.25 10.70 -1.45
N ASN A 8 0.64 9.75 -1.16
CA ASN A 8 1.41 9.06 -2.20
C ASN A 8 1.14 7.55 -2.28
N SER A 9 0.74 6.92 -1.18
CA SER A 9 0.41 5.49 -1.15
C SER A 9 -0.88 5.20 -0.39
N SER A 10 -1.47 4.05 -0.67
CA SER A 10 -2.61 3.49 0.04
C SER A 10 -2.30 2.05 0.43
N ILE A 11 -2.81 1.61 1.58
CA ILE A 11 -2.64 0.26 2.08
C ILE A 11 -4.02 -0.27 2.43
N GLN A 12 -4.42 -1.37 1.80
CA GLN A 12 -5.62 -2.10 2.17
C GLN A 12 -5.20 -3.31 3.01
N ALA A 13 -5.61 -3.36 4.28
CA ALA A 13 -5.15 -4.40 5.20
C ALA A 13 -6.14 -4.64 6.34
N LYS A 14 -5.92 -5.73 7.09
CA LYS A 14 -6.57 -5.95 8.38
C LYS A 14 -5.74 -5.27 9.48
N ILE A 15 -6.37 -4.42 10.28
CA ILE A 15 -5.73 -3.82 11.46
C ILE A 15 -5.82 -4.80 12.63
N ILE A 16 -4.68 -5.15 13.21
CA ILE A 16 -4.55 -6.10 14.33
C ILE A 16 -4.43 -5.39 15.67
N ALA A 17 -3.68 -4.29 15.71
CA ALA A 17 -3.50 -3.48 16.92
C ALA A 17 -3.20 -2.02 16.56
N PHE A 18 -3.44 -1.11 17.51
CA PHE A 18 -3.11 0.30 17.39
C PHE A 18 -2.65 0.87 18.73
N ASP A 19 -1.96 2.01 18.70
CA ASP A 19 -1.54 2.73 19.91
C ASP A 19 -1.93 4.22 19.89
N LYS A 20 -1.58 4.94 20.98
CA LYS A 20 -1.87 6.38 21.16
C LYS A 20 -1.19 7.29 20.13
N HIS A 21 -0.17 6.79 19.44
CA HIS A 21 0.58 7.53 18.42
C HIS A 21 0.06 7.22 17.02
N TRP A 22 -1.06 6.50 16.89
CA TRP A 22 -1.59 6.02 15.62
C TRP A 22 -0.66 5.02 14.92
N ASN A 23 0.28 4.40 15.63
CA ASN A 23 1.00 3.28 15.04
C ASN A 23 0.03 2.11 14.86
N LEU A 24 0.06 1.47 13.70
CA LEU A 24 -0.84 0.35 13.37
C LEU A 24 -0.04 -0.90 13.09
N LEU A 25 -0.39 -2.00 13.76
CA LEU A 25 0.04 -3.32 13.32
C LEU A 25 -0.99 -3.86 12.33
N ILE A 26 -0.56 -4.12 11.10
CA ILE A 26 -1.40 -4.63 10.01
C ILE A 26 -0.99 -6.04 9.58
N ARG A 27 -1.96 -6.79 9.05
CA ARG A 27 -1.76 -8.11 8.44
C ARG A 27 -2.45 -8.19 7.09
N ASP A 28 -1.88 -8.99 6.19
CA ASP A 28 -2.37 -9.21 4.82
C ASP A 28 -2.57 -7.88 4.08
N GLY A 29 -1.58 -7.00 4.14
CA GLY A 29 -1.67 -5.65 3.60
C GLY A 29 -1.23 -5.57 2.15
N ASP A 30 -2.07 -5.03 1.28
CA ASP A 30 -1.71 -4.72 -0.09
C ASP A 30 -1.44 -3.22 -0.21
N GLU A 31 -0.16 -2.86 -0.38
CA GLU A 31 0.26 -1.48 -0.59
C GLU A 31 0.28 -1.16 -2.08
N SER A 32 -0.23 0.03 -2.44
CA SER A 32 -0.14 0.60 -3.78
C SER A 32 0.29 2.06 -3.73
N PHE A 33 1.15 2.47 -4.66
CA PHE A 33 1.62 3.86 -4.73
C PHE A 33 2.04 4.26 -6.15
N ASN A 34 2.08 5.58 -6.38
CA ASN A 34 2.62 6.13 -7.62
C ASN A 34 4.15 6.30 -7.48
N PRO A 35 4.97 5.54 -8.21
CA PRO A 35 6.43 5.65 -8.07
C PRO A 35 6.93 6.99 -8.63
N PRO A 36 7.80 7.71 -7.89
CA PRO A 36 8.42 8.91 -8.41
C PRO A 36 9.34 8.56 -9.58
N MET A 37 9.53 9.50 -10.50
CA MET A 37 10.30 9.30 -11.74
C MET A 37 11.73 8.77 -11.51
N ASN A 38 12.35 9.16 -10.39
CA ASN A 38 13.69 8.70 -9.98
C ASN A 38 13.72 7.21 -9.62
N MET A 39 12.63 6.68 -9.06
CA MET A 39 12.51 5.28 -8.68
C MET A 39 12.29 4.40 -9.92
N LYS A 40 11.46 4.87 -10.87
CA LYS A 40 11.27 4.21 -12.18
C LYS A 40 12.61 3.99 -12.91
N ARG A 41 13.50 4.99 -12.90
CA ARG A 41 14.84 4.92 -13.52
C ARG A 41 15.79 3.92 -12.85
N ARG A 42 15.60 3.64 -11.56
CA ARG A 42 16.44 2.68 -10.81
C ARG A 42 15.99 1.24 -11.06
N THR A 43 14.68 1.00 -11.09
CA THR A 43 14.14 -0.35 -11.26
C THR A 43 14.38 -0.92 -12.65
N THR A 44 14.36 -0.12 -13.73
CA THR A 44 14.74 -0.61 -15.08
C THR A 44 16.14 -1.21 -15.14
N LYS A 45 17.02 -0.88 -14.19
CA LYS A 45 18.36 -1.47 -14.07
C LYS A 45 18.44 -2.68 -13.14
N SER A 46 17.40 -2.95 -12.35
CA SER A 46 17.47 -3.88 -11.21
C SER A 46 16.23 -4.78 -11.01
N ILE A 47 15.38 -4.98 -12.03
CA ILE A 47 14.16 -5.82 -11.95
C ILE A 47 14.46 -7.25 -11.42
N HIS A 48 15.71 -7.70 -11.47
CA HIS A 48 16.14 -9.06 -11.08
C HIS A 48 16.76 -9.16 -9.68
N ALA A 49 16.74 -8.12 -8.84
CA ALA A 49 17.26 -8.24 -7.48
C ALA A 49 16.24 -8.98 -6.58
N VAL A 50 16.48 -10.28 -6.35
CA VAL A 50 15.76 -11.14 -5.40
C VAL A 50 15.92 -10.56 -4.00
N GLY A 51 14.96 -9.73 -3.59
CA GLY A 51 14.93 -9.11 -2.27
C GLY A 51 13.51 -9.12 -1.70
N PRO A 52 13.34 -8.99 -0.38
CA PRO A 52 12.05 -9.12 0.31
C PRO A 52 11.03 -8.01 -0.02
N TYR A 53 11.39 -7.07 -0.89
CA TYR A 53 10.57 -5.91 -1.27
C TYR A 53 10.34 -5.89 -2.78
N GLN A 54 9.78 -6.97 -3.31
CA GLN A 54 9.41 -7.07 -4.71
C GLN A 54 8.14 -6.26 -4.96
N TYR A 55 8.24 -5.29 -5.87
CA TYR A 55 7.10 -4.52 -6.34
C TYR A 55 6.65 -5.07 -7.69
N SER A 56 5.34 -5.26 -7.86
CA SER A 56 4.72 -5.46 -9.16
C SER A 56 4.30 -4.10 -9.74
N GLU A 57 4.40 -3.96 -11.05
CA GLU A 57 3.91 -2.79 -11.78
C GLU A 57 2.52 -3.10 -12.36
N SER A 58 1.57 -2.18 -12.17
CA SER A 58 0.25 -2.23 -12.77
C SER A 58 -0.13 -0.88 -13.36
N GLN A 59 -1.08 -0.88 -14.30
CA GLN A 59 -1.63 0.34 -14.90
C GLN A 59 -3.08 0.50 -14.44
N CYS A 60 -3.46 1.73 -14.09
CA CYS A 60 -4.84 2.08 -13.78
C CYS A 60 -5.21 3.38 -14.49
N GLU A 61 -6.49 3.55 -14.83
CA GLU A 61 -6.98 4.85 -15.30
C GLU A 61 -7.37 5.71 -14.10
N ASP A 62 -7.05 7.00 -14.17
CA ASP A 62 -7.57 7.98 -13.23
C ASP A 62 -8.98 8.46 -13.61
N ARG A 63 -9.52 9.36 -12.80
CA ARG A 63 -10.86 9.94 -13.03
C ARG A 63 -10.95 10.78 -14.30
N GLU A 64 -9.82 11.25 -14.82
CA GLU A 64 -9.72 12.00 -16.06
C GLU A 64 -9.44 11.09 -17.28
N GLY A 65 -9.41 9.77 -17.08
CA GLY A 65 -9.12 8.78 -18.12
C GLY A 65 -7.64 8.65 -18.47
N GLN A 66 -6.72 9.27 -17.71
CA GLN A 66 -5.28 9.11 -17.94
C GLN A 66 -4.76 7.85 -17.28
N THR A 67 -3.97 7.08 -18.03
CA THR A 67 -3.29 5.89 -17.52
C THR A 67 -2.15 6.28 -16.57
N LYS A 68 -2.23 5.83 -15.32
CA LYS A 68 -1.20 5.96 -14.30
C LYS A 68 -0.56 4.61 -14.03
N THR A 69 0.77 4.63 -13.92
CA THR A 69 1.54 3.49 -13.42
C THR A 69 1.46 3.43 -11.90
N LEU A 70 0.98 2.32 -11.35
CA LEU A 70 1.04 2.01 -9.93
C LEU A 70 2.07 0.92 -9.66
N TRP A 71 2.77 1.06 -8.55
CA TRP A 71 3.58 -0.02 -7.99
C TRP A 71 2.89 -0.59 -6.76
N GLN A 72 2.90 -1.92 -6.68
CA GLN A 72 2.18 -2.67 -5.67
C GLN A 72 3.09 -3.67 -4.98
N ARG A 73 2.87 -3.92 -3.69
CA ARG A 73 3.53 -5.01 -2.96
C ARG A 73 2.62 -5.58 -1.89
N HIS A 74 2.87 -6.82 -1.53
CA HIS A 74 2.21 -7.48 -0.41
C HIS A 74 3.03 -7.32 0.88
N LEU A 75 2.35 -7.01 1.98
CA LEU A 75 2.86 -6.81 3.33
C LEU A 75 2.24 -7.87 4.25
N PRO A 76 2.92 -9.01 4.49
CA PRO A 76 2.34 -10.10 5.28
C PRO A 76 1.98 -9.67 6.70
N CYS A 77 2.90 -8.96 7.35
CA CYS A 77 2.73 -8.37 8.68
C CYS A 77 3.64 -7.15 8.75
N SER A 78 3.11 -5.98 9.10
CA SER A 78 3.90 -4.74 9.11
C SER A 78 3.40 -3.76 10.16
N LEU A 79 4.34 -3.03 10.76
CA LEU A 79 4.06 -1.90 11.63
C LEU A 79 4.09 -0.62 10.80
N ILE A 80 2.99 0.10 10.78
CA ILE A 80 2.87 1.42 10.15
C ILE A 80 3.02 2.49 11.22
N ARG A 81 3.92 3.44 11.01
CA ARG A 81 4.12 4.56 11.94
C ARG A 81 2.99 5.58 11.77
N GLY A 82 2.43 6.07 12.88
CA GLY A 82 1.25 6.93 12.84
C GLY A 82 1.47 8.31 12.20
N ASP A 83 2.70 8.83 12.21
CA ASP A 83 3.05 10.09 11.55
C ASP A 83 2.91 10.02 10.01
N ASP A 84 2.99 8.81 9.46
CA ASP A 84 2.81 8.56 8.02
C ASP A 84 1.33 8.34 7.64
N ILE A 85 0.43 8.31 8.63
CA ILE A 85 -1.00 8.09 8.40
C ILE A 85 -1.70 9.42 8.14
N VAL A 86 -2.49 9.46 7.07
CA VAL A 86 -3.29 10.63 6.69
C VAL A 86 -4.77 10.42 7.01
N LEU A 87 -5.28 9.24 6.67
CA LEU A 87 -6.67 8.86 6.86
C LEU A 87 -6.76 7.34 6.95
N ILE A 88 -7.66 6.84 7.80
CA ILE A 88 -8.09 5.44 7.82
C ILE A 88 -9.52 5.40 7.30
N SER A 89 -9.74 4.66 6.21
CA SER A 89 -11.07 4.39 5.68
C SER A 89 -11.45 2.95 5.95
N VAL A 90 -12.64 2.72 6.48
CA VAL A 90 -13.18 1.38 6.69
C VAL A 90 -13.92 0.98 5.43
N SER A 91 -13.42 -0.04 4.73
CA SER A 91 -14.18 -0.62 3.63
C SER A 91 -15.45 -1.28 4.20
N PRO A 92 -16.63 -1.07 3.58
CA PRO A 92 -17.80 -1.84 3.96
C PRO A 92 -17.45 -3.31 3.85
N GLN A 93 -17.70 -4.08 4.91
CA GLN A 93 -17.35 -5.50 4.95
C GLN A 93 -17.87 -6.18 3.68
N MET A 94 -16.98 -6.70 2.84
CA MET A 94 -17.38 -7.82 1.99
C MET A 94 -17.78 -8.91 2.97
N SER A 95 -19.09 -9.17 3.05
CA SER A 95 -19.72 -10.15 3.92
C SER A 95 -18.83 -11.39 4.07
N VAL A 96 -18.10 -11.46 5.19
CA VAL A 96 -17.37 -12.67 5.56
C VAL A 96 -18.46 -13.66 5.90
N LYS A 97 -18.81 -14.54 4.94
CA LYS A 97 -19.55 -15.76 5.25
C LYS A 97 -18.71 -16.50 6.27
N ARG A 98 -19.04 -16.35 7.55
CA ARG A 98 -18.47 -17.13 8.63
C ARG A 98 -18.82 -18.58 8.34
N PHE A 99 -17.91 -19.31 7.71
CA PHE A 99 -17.91 -20.76 7.83
C PHE A 99 -17.46 -21.06 9.27
N LEU A 100 -18.44 -21.16 10.16
CA LEU A 100 -18.26 -21.86 11.43
C LEU A 100 -17.97 -23.33 11.08
N ARG A 101 -16.84 -23.85 11.54
CA ARG A 101 -16.52 -25.27 11.58
C ARG A 101 -16.24 -25.63 13.03
#